data_AF-A0A6I6DEQ0-F1
#
_entry.id   AF-A0A6I6DEQ0-F1
#
_cell.length_a   1.000
_cell.length_b   1.000
_cell.length_c   1.000
_cell.angle_alpha   90.00
_cell.angle_beta   90.00
_cell.angle_gamma   90.00
#
_symmetry.space_group_name_H-M   'P 1'
#
loop_
_entity.id
_entity.type
_entity.pdbx_description
1 polymer ?
#
loop_
_entity_poly.entity_id
_entity_poly.type
_entity_poly.pdbx_seq_one_letter_code
_entity_poly.pdbx_strand_id
1 'polypeptide(L)'
;MKLNLLEGSEILKNIAQNNPESKVENKDSFSKYFKNALNEVDELQKEASYSAQRLALGDESYLHNTMIAYEKANLSLLLTIEIRDKLLESYQEIMRMQM
;
A
#
# COMPACT_ATOMS: atom_id res chain seq x y z
N MET A 1 21.22 16.34 -58.37
CA MET A 1 20.76 17.21 -57.27
C MET A 1 19.27 16.94 -57.05
N LYS A 2 18.94 16.06 -56.10
CA LYS A 2 17.73 16.10 -55.26
C LYS A 2 17.89 14.97 -54.25
N LEU A 3 18.18 15.42 -53.04
CA LEU A 3 18.46 14.67 -51.84
C LEU A 3 17.13 14.11 -51.33
N ASN A 4 16.97 12.79 -51.24
CA ASN A 4 15.82 12.16 -50.59
C ASN A 4 15.94 12.38 -49.07
N LEU A 5 15.43 13.52 -48.62
CA LEU A 5 15.33 13.90 -47.21
C LEU A 5 13.99 13.52 -46.57
N LEU A 6 13.15 12.72 -47.24
CA LEU A 6 11.81 12.40 -46.75
C LEU A 6 11.70 11.05 -46.01
N GLU A 7 12.62 10.11 -46.21
CA GLU A 7 12.54 8.79 -45.53
C GLU A 7 13.04 8.83 -44.08
N GLY A 8 13.90 9.80 -43.72
CA GLY A 8 14.40 9.96 -42.35
C GLY A 8 13.35 10.50 -41.36
N SER A 9 12.26 11.12 -41.84
CA SER A 9 11.25 11.76 -40.98
C SER A 9 10.19 10.77 -40.43
N GLU A 10 9.97 9.66 -41.13
CA GLU A 10 9.02 8.62 -40.70
C GLU A 10 9.63 7.70 -39.64
N ILE A 11 10.95 7.47 -39.73
CA ILE A 11 11.70 6.67 -38.75
C ILE A 11 11.80 7.43 -37.42
N LEU A 12 12.00 8.75 -37.44
CA LEU A 12 12.06 9.55 -36.21
C LEU A 12 10.69 9.75 -35.54
N LYS A 13 9.57 9.67 -36.29
CA LYS A 13 8.21 9.71 -35.71
C LYS A 13 7.83 8.40 -35.01
N ASN A 14 8.28 7.25 -35.52
CA ASN A 14 7.96 5.95 -34.92
C ASN A 14 8.70 5.69 -33.60
N ILE A 15 9.91 6.23 -33.44
CA ILE A 15 10.68 6.10 -32.20
C ILE A 15 10.12 7.02 -31.10
N ALA A 16 9.47 8.13 -31.46
CA ALA A 16 8.80 9.03 -30.52
C ALA A 16 7.40 8.56 -30.06
N GLN A 17 6.84 7.50 -30.67
CA GLN A 17 5.50 6.99 -30.36
C GLN A 17 5.46 5.70 -29.51
N ASN A 18 6.61 5.13 -29.14
CA ASN A 18 6.64 4.07 -28.12
C ASN A 18 6.69 4.68 -26.72
N ASN A 19 5.49 5.09 -26.33
CA ASN A 19 5.00 5.48 -25.01
C ASN A 19 5.83 4.97 -23.81
N PRO A 20 6.52 5.85 -23.06
CA PRO A 20 7.09 5.52 -21.76
C PRO A 20 6.07 5.56 -20.59
N GLU A 21 4.76 5.68 -20.83
CA GLU A 21 3.76 5.89 -19.75
C GLU A 21 3.27 4.63 -19.02
N SER A 22 3.73 3.41 -19.33
CA SER A 22 3.35 2.20 -18.60
C SER A 22 4.15 1.96 -17.30
N LYS A 23 4.37 3.01 -16.49
CA LYS A 23 4.96 2.88 -15.14
C LYS A 23 4.16 3.54 -14.00
N VAL A 24 2.97 4.07 -14.27
CA VAL A 24 2.19 4.80 -13.24
C VAL A 24 1.06 3.96 -12.59
N GLU A 25 0.73 2.77 -13.10
CA GLU A 25 -0.33 1.92 -12.50
C GLU A 25 0.03 1.35 -11.11
N ASN A 26 1.31 1.22 -10.76
CA ASN A 26 1.72 0.56 -9.52
C ASN A 26 1.57 1.42 -8.26
N LYS A 27 1.60 2.76 -8.37
CA LYS A 27 1.51 3.65 -7.20
C LYS A 27 0.12 3.63 -6.57
N ASP A 28 -0.92 3.57 -7.41
CA ASP A 28 -2.31 3.49 -6.94
C ASP A 28 -2.62 2.12 -6.37
N SER A 29 -2.03 1.05 -6.91
CA SER A 29 -2.22 -0.32 -6.42
C SER A 29 -1.74 -0.50 -4.97
N PHE A 30 -0.51 -0.04 -4.67
CA PHE A 30 0.02 -0.17 -3.31
C PHE A 30 -0.73 0.73 -2.31
N SER A 31 -1.00 1.99 -2.66
CA SER A 31 -1.73 2.90 -1.78
C SER A 31 -3.14 2.38 -1.46
N LYS A 32 -3.80 1.75 -2.44
CA LYS A 32 -5.08 1.07 -2.26
C LYS A 32 -4.96 -0.17 -1.37
N TYR A 33 -3.94 -1.00 -1.57
CA TYR A 33 -3.66 -2.14 -0.70
C TYR A 33 -3.41 -1.72 0.75
N PHE A 34 -2.55 -0.71 0.96
CA PHE A 34 -2.26 -0.18 2.28
C PHE A 34 -3.50 0.41 2.95
N LYS A 35 -4.34 1.12 2.19
CA LYS A 35 -5.63 1.62 2.68
C LYS A 35 -6.58 0.49 3.08
N ASN A 36 -6.60 -0.61 2.31
CA ASN A 36 -7.40 -1.78 2.66
C ASN A 36 -6.87 -2.46 3.93
N ALA A 37 -5.55 -2.62 4.07
CA ALA A 37 -4.94 -3.15 5.28
C ALA A 37 -5.24 -2.28 6.51
N LEU A 38 -5.21 -0.94 6.36
CA LEU A 38 -5.62 -0.02 7.43
C LEU A 38 -7.09 -0.21 7.85
N ASN A 39 -7.98 -0.43 6.88
CA ASN A 39 -9.38 -0.73 7.18
C ASN A 39 -9.53 -2.07 7.91
N GLU A 40 -8.73 -3.07 7.55
CA GLU A 40 -8.71 -4.37 8.24
C GLU A 40 -8.25 -4.23 9.70
N VAL A 41 -7.25 -3.39 9.98
CA VAL A 41 -6.84 -3.09 11.37
C VAL A 41 -7.95 -2.37 12.15
N ASP A 42 -8.70 -1.46 11.51
CA ASP A 42 -9.85 -0.80 12.15
C ASP A 42 -10.97 -1.79 12.49
N GLU A 43 -11.25 -2.75 11.59
CA GLU A 43 -12.21 -3.83 11.84
C GLU A 43 -11.76 -4.72 13.01
N LEU A 44 -10.49 -5.14 13.04
CA LEU A 44 -9.93 -5.94 14.13
C LEU A 44 -10.01 -5.19 15.48
N GLN A 45 -9.74 -3.89 15.51
CA GLN A 45 -9.88 -3.07 16.73
C GLN A 45 -11.33 -2.97 17.20
N LYS A 46 -12.29 -2.85 16.29
CA LYS A 46 -13.73 -2.84 16.62
C LYS A 46 -14.17 -4.20 17.16
N GLU A 47 -13.71 -5.29 16.58
CA GLU A 47 -14.00 -6.65 17.05
C GLU A 47 -13.42 -6.90 18.45
N ALA A 48 -12.18 -6.48 18.70
CA ALA A 48 -11.57 -6.51 20.03
C ALA A 48 -12.36 -5.69 21.05
N SER A 49 -12.82 -4.49 20.67
CA SER A 49 -13.62 -3.62 21.54
C SER A 49 -15.00 -4.22 21.86
N TYR A 50 -15.64 -4.85 20.88
CA TYR A 50 -16.95 -5.49 21.03
C TYR A 50 -16.88 -6.75 21.91
N SER A 51 -15.86 -7.57 21.69
CA SER A 51 -15.60 -8.76 22.52
C SER A 51 -15.24 -8.37 23.95
N ALA A 52 -14.46 -7.29 24.15
CA ALA A 52 -14.17 -6.74 25.47
C ALA A 52 -15.42 -6.27 26.23
N GLN A 53 -16.38 -5.63 25.54
CA GLN A 53 -17.66 -5.25 26.14
C GLN A 53 -18.48 -6.47 26.56
N ARG A 54 -18.51 -7.53 25.74
CA ARG A 54 -19.20 -8.79 26.06
C ARG A 54 -18.58 -9.52 27.24
N LEU A 55 -17.25 -9.49 27.33
CA LEU A 55 -16.52 -10.02 28.48
C LEU A 55 -16.85 -9.25 29.77
N ALA A 56 -16.91 -7.92 29.71
CA ALA A 56 -17.27 -7.08 30.85
C ALA A 56 -18.72 -7.33 31.35
N LEU A 57 -19.59 -7.86 30.49
CA LEU A 57 -20.96 -8.26 30.83
C LEU A 57 -21.04 -9.65 31.52
N GLY A 58 -19.90 -10.32 31.75
CA GLY A 58 -19.82 -11.56 32.53
C GLY A 58 -19.88 -12.84 31.72
N ASP A 59 -19.76 -12.77 30.39
CA ASP A 59 -19.80 -13.94 29.51
C ASP A 59 -18.39 -14.56 29.37
N GLU A 60 -17.99 -15.38 30.35
CA GLU A 60 -16.66 -16.02 30.44
C GLU A 60 -16.28 -16.82 29.18
N SER A 61 -17.27 -17.33 28.44
CA SER A 61 -17.08 -18.05 27.18
C SER A 61 -16.38 -17.20 26.11
N TYR A 62 -16.43 -15.87 26.22
CA TYR A 62 -15.83 -14.94 25.28
C TYR A 62 -14.47 -14.39 25.72
N LEU A 63 -13.96 -14.74 26.92
CA LEU A 63 -12.66 -14.25 27.39
C LEU A 63 -11.53 -14.63 26.43
N HIS A 64 -11.46 -15.90 26.03
CA HIS A 64 -10.42 -16.40 25.14
C HIS A 64 -10.48 -15.73 23.75
N ASN A 65 -11.68 -15.58 23.20
CA ASN A 65 -11.89 -14.93 21.91
C ASN A 65 -11.55 -13.43 21.97
N THR A 66 -11.85 -12.76 23.08
CA THR A 66 -11.48 -11.35 23.31
C THR A 66 -9.97 -11.19 23.36
N MET A 67 -9.27 -12.08 24.09
CA MET A 67 -7.82 -12.05 24.18
C MET A 67 -7.16 -12.28 22.81
N ILE A 68 -7.67 -13.22 22.01
CA ILE A 68 -7.19 -13.47 20.64
C ILE A 68 -7.46 -12.27 19.74
N ALA A 69 -8.66 -11.70 19.79
CA ALA A 69 -9.01 -10.53 18.98
C ALA A 69 -8.11 -9.33 19.33
N TYR A 70 -7.85 -9.12 20.62
CA TYR A 70 -6.93 -8.09 21.09
C TYR A 70 -5.50 -8.32 20.60
N GLU A 71 -4.98 -9.55 20.72
CA GLU A 71 -3.63 -9.88 20.27
C GLU A 71 -3.47 -9.69 18.77
N LYS A 72 -4.46 -10.11 17.98
CA LYS A 72 -4.50 -9.85 16.52
C LYS A 72 -4.50 -8.36 16.21
N ALA A 73 -5.36 -7.59 16.85
CA ALA A 73 -5.44 -6.15 16.63
C ALA A 73 -4.11 -5.45 16.95
N ASN A 74 -3.46 -5.83 18.06
CA ASN A 74 -2.17 -5.29 18.47
C ASN A 74 -1.05 -5.64 17.48
N LEU A 75 -0.93 -6.92 17.08
CA LEU A 75 0.06 -7.36 16.09
C LEU A 75 -0.12 -6.67 14.73
N SER A 76 -1.36 -6.58 14.25
CA SER A 76 -1.67 -5.91 12.98
C SER A 76 -1.36 -4.41 13.01
N LEU A 77 -1.59 -3.75 14.16
CA LEU A 77 -1.23 -2.34 14.35
C LEU A 77 0.30 -2.15 14.32
N LEU A 78 1.05 -2.99 15.03
CA LEU A 78 2.51 -2.94 15.03
C LEU A 78 3.08 -3.12 13.62
N LEU A 79 2.58 -4.12 12.88
CA LEU A 79 2.95 -4.34 11.49
C LEU A 79 2.66 -3.12 10.61
N THR A 80 1.52 -2.48 10.80
CA THR A 80 1.14 -1.27 10.05
C THR A 80 2.12 -0.12 10.28
N ILE A 81 2.56 0.07 11.52
CA ILE A 81 3.55 1.10 11.89
C ILE A 81 4.90 0.79 11.21
N GLU A 82 5.37 -0.46 11.27
CA GLU A 82 6.61 -0.86 10.59
C GLU A 82 6.55 -0.61 9.08
N ILE A 83 5.43 -0.97 8.44
CA ILE A 83 5.24 -0.73 7.00
C ILE A 83 5.26 0.77 6.71
N ARG A 84 4.57 1.59 7.51
CA ARG A 84 4.55 3.05 7.36
C ARG A 84 5.97 3.63 7.45
N ASP A 85 6.75 3.20 8.44
CA ASP A 85 8.10 3.69 8.65
C ASP A 85 9.02 3.25 7.49
N LYS A 86 8.92 2.00 7.04
CA LYS A 86 9.70 1.48 5.90
C LYS A 86 9.39 2.21 4.59
N LEU A 87 8.15 2.60 4.37
CA LEU A 87 7.77 3.39 3.20
C LEU A 87 8.36 4.80 3.24
N LEU A 88 8.34 5.43 4.41
CA LEU A 88 8.93 6.74 4.62
C LEU A 88 10.45 6.71 4.39
N GLU A 89 11.14 5.71 4.95
CA GLU A 89 12.56 5.46 4.71
C GLU A 89 12.87 5.25 3.22
N SER A 90 12.08 4.41 2.54
CA SER A 90 12.29 4.08 1.13
C SER A 90 12.07 5.30 0.23
N TYR A 91 11.09 6.14 0.55
CA TYR A 91 10.89 7.43 -0.12
C TYR A 91 12.08 8.38 0.09
N GLN A 92 12.57 8.49 1.32
CA GLN A 92 13.76 9.29 1.63
C GLN A 92 15.02 8.78 0.92
N GLU A 93 15.18 7.47 0.81
CA GLU A 93 16.32 6.84 0.14
C GLU A 93 16.33 7.12 -1.37
N ILE A 94 15.17 7.02 -2.04
CA ILE A 94 15.05 7.37 -3.46
C ILE A 94 15.43 8.84 -3.68
N MET A 95 15.04 9.74 -2.77
CA MET A 95 15.41 11.16 -2.85
C MET A 95 16.91 11.39 -2.66
N ARG A 96 17.57 10.60 -1.79
CA ARG A 96 19.04 10.66 -1.60
C ARG A 96 19.82 10.17 -2.81
N MET A 97 19.28 9.23 -3.59
CA MET A 97 19.93 8.73 -4.81
C MET A 97 19.89 9.72 -6.00
N GLN A 98 18.97 10.69 -6.00
CA GLN A 98 18.78 11.64 -7.11
C GLN A 98 19.56 12.96 -6.95
N MET A 99 20.17 13.20 -5.78
CA MET A 99 21.01 14.37 -5.53
C MET A 99 22.47 14.10 -5.90
#